data_AF-A0A7Y0PRS6-F1
#
_entry.id   AF-A0A7Y0PRS6-F1
#
_cell.length_a   1.000
_cell.length_b   1.000
_cell.length_c   1.000
_cell.angle_alpha   90.00
_cell.angle_beta   90.00
_cell.angle_gamma   90.00
#
_symmetry.space_group_name_H-M   'P 1'
#
loop_
_entity.id
_entity.type
_entity.pdbx_description
1 polymer ?
#
loop_
_entity_poly.entity_id
_entity_poly.type
_entity_poly.pdbx_seq_one_letter_code
_entity_poly.pdbx_strand_id
1 'polypeptide(L)' 'MSWVSFHSTVAAEEMAFGEVEGDEIVFRGDGAERSWSGTRRRNLPAAVTPHTTHHDVRIDLAVEGELG' A
#
# COMPACT_ATOMS: atom_id res chain seq x y z
N MET A 1 14.99 11.38 -17.44
CA MET A 1 13.87 10.57 -16.95
C MET A 1 14.15 10.23 -15.50
N SER A 2 13.49 10.95 -14.60
CA SER A 2 13.62 10.78 -13.15
C SER A 2 12.43 10.00 -12.62
N TRP A 3 12.62 9.29 -11.51
CA TRP A 3 11.58 8.48 -10.88
C TRP A 3 11.52 8.78 -9.39
N VAL A 4 10.31 8.75 -8.85
CA VAL A 4 10.06 8.72 -7.41
C VAL A 4 9.48 7.37 -7.04
N SER A 5 9.95 6.80 -5.93
CA SER A 5 9.46 5.53 -5.42
C SER A 5 9.21 5.63 -3.92
N PHE A 6 8.00 5.30 -3.51
CA PHE A 6 7.61 5.13 -2.12
C PHE A 6 7.44 3.64 -1.82
N HIS A 7 8.14 3.18 -0.78
CA HIS A 7 8.04 1.80 -0.32
C HIS A 7 7.71 1.80 1.17
N SER A 8 6.74 0.99 1.57
CA SER A 8 6.40 0.79 2.97
C SER A 8 6.19 -0.69 3.24
N THR A 9 6.79 -1.18 4.32
CA THR A 9 6.58 -2.54 4.80
C THR A 9 5.98 -2.46 6.19
N VAL A 10 4.88 -3.17 6.39
CA VAL A 10 4.29 -3.41 7.71
C VAL A 10 4.37 -4.90 7.99
N ALA A 11 4.93 -5.26 9.14
CA ALA A 11 5.00 -6.63 9.63
C ALA A 11 4.55 -6.67 11.09
N ALA A 12 3.69 -7.64 11.43
CA ALA A 12 3.22 -7.82 12.79
C ALA A 12 2.86 -9.29 13.04
N GLU A 13 3.11 -9.75 14.27
CA GLU A 13 2.67 -11.07 14.75
C GLU A 13 1.15 -11.12 14.89
N GLU A 14 0.52 -10.02 15.32
CA GLU A 14 -0.93 -9.85 15.35
C GLU A 14 -1.32 -8.49 14.75
N MET A 15 -2.32 -8.48 13.87
CA MET A 15 -2.82 -7.26 13.22
C MET A 15 -4.34 -7.33 13.03
N ALA A 16 -5.04 -6.27 13.42
CA ALA A 16 -6.45 -6.06 13.08
C ALA A 16 -6.58 -4.81 12.20
N PHE A 17 -7.49 -4.85 11.23
CA PHE A 17 -7.77 -3.72 10.35
C PHE A 17 -9.02 -2.99 10.82
N GLY A 18 -8.95 -1.66 10.88
CA GLY A 18 -10.12 -0.81 11.09
C GLY A 18 -10.78 -0.39 9.78
N GLU A 19 -11.86 0.36 9.89
CA GLU A 19 -12.48 1.06 8.76
C GLU A 19 -11.87 2.46 8.63
N VAL A 20 -11.58 2.88 7.39
CA VAL A 20 -11.10 4.23 7.08
C VAL A 20 -11.95 4.84 5.97
N GLU A 21 -12.30 6.11 6.11
CA GLU A 21 -12.94 6.88 5.03
C GLU A 21 -11.84 7.45 4.11
N GLY A 22 -11.58 6.75 3.00
CA GLY A 22 -10.63 7.14 1.95
C GLY A 22 -9.39 6.23 1.85
N ASP A 23 -9.05 5.83 0.63
CA ASP A 23 -7.93 4.93 0.29
C ASP A 23 -7.03 5.48 -0.84
N GLU A 24 -7.03 6.80 -1.05
CA GLU A 24 -6.32 7.44 -2.17
C GLU A 24 -4.93 7.96 -1.79
N ILE A 25 -3.93 7.67 -2.63
CA ILE A 25 -2.61 8.31 -2.61
C ILE A 25 -2.50 9.17 -3.86
N VAL A 26 -2.41 10.49 -3.68
CA VAL A 26 -2.27 11.46 -4.77
C VAL A 26 -0.85 12.04 -4.78
N PHE A 27 -0.09 11.78 -5.84
CA PHE A 27 1.15 12.53 -6.10
C PHE A 27 0.78 13.88 -6.73
N ARG A 28 1.21 14.98 -6.10
CA ARG A 28 1.01 16.34 -6.63
C ARG A 28 2.33 16.86 -7.20
N GLY A 29 2.39 17.11 -8.51
CA GLY A 29 3.56 17.63 -9.23
C GLY A 29 3.39 17.54 -10.75
N ASP A 30 4.36 18.07 -11.51
CA ASP A 30 4.40 18.05 -12.98
C ASP A 30 4.80 16.65 -13.53
N GLY A 31 4.19 15.58 -13.00
CA GLY A 31 4.52 14.19 -13.32
C GLY A 31 3.85 13.72 -14.60
N ALA A 32 4.58 12.93 -15.40
CA ALA A 32 4.02 12.20 -16.53
C ALA A 32 2.97 11.17 -16.04
N GLU A 33 1.95 10.88 -16.86
CA GLU A 33 0.79 10.02 -16.53
C GLU A 33 1.12 8.56 -16.13
N ARG A 34 2.40 8.17 -16.10
CA ARG A 34 2.86 6.81 -15.83
C ARG A 34 3.21 6.65 -14.35
N SER A 35 2.19 6.32 -13.56
CA SER A 35 2.36 5.84 -12.18
C SER A 35 1.94 4.37 -12.07
N TRP A 36 2.51 3.68 -11.10
CA TRP A 36 2.15 2.32 -10.73
C TRP A 36 2.06 2.19 -9.21
N SER A 37 1.00 1.55 -8.71
CA SER A 37 0.87 1.17 -7.31
C SER A 37 0.65 -0.33 -7.21
N GLY A 38 1.22 -0.93 -6.17
CA GLY A 38 1.12 -2.36 -5.94
C GLY A 38 1.27 -2.72 -4.47
N THR A 39 0.44 -3.66 -4.02
CA THR A 39 0.48 -4.19 -2.65
C THR A 39 0.64 -5.70 -2.69
N ARG A 40 1.67 -6.22 -2.02
CA ARG A 40 1.84 -7.65 -1.77
C ARG A 40 1.47 -7.94 -0.32
N ARG A 41 0.58 -8.92 -0.12
CA ARG A 41 0.07 -9.31 1.19
C ARG A 41 0.37 -10.77 1.46
N ARG A 42 0.80 -11.08 2.68
CA ARG A 42 0.97 -12.45 3.18
C ARG A 42 0.08 -12.68 4.38
N ASN A 43 -0.51 -13.88 4.46
CA ASN A 43 -1.41 -14.31 5.54
C ASN A 43 -2.65 -13.42 5.71
N LEU A 44 -3.10 -12.81 4.60
CA LEU A 44 -4.35 -12.06 4.54
C LEU A 44 -5.22 -12.56 3.39
N PRO A 45 -6.55 -12.61 3.58
CA PRO A 45 -7.49 -12.85 2.50
C PRO A 45 -7.48 -11.71 1.48
N ALA A 46 -8.04 -11.96 0.29
CA ALA A 46 -8.18 -10.93 -0.75
C ALA A 46 -8.96 -9.71 -0.24
N ALA A 47 -10.04 -9.94 0.51
CA ALA A 47 -10.77 -8.92 1.25
C ALA A 47 -10.66 -9.23 2.74
N VAL A 48 -10.19 -8.25 3.52
CA VAL A 48 -10.10 -8.34 4.98
C VAL A 48 -11.44 -7.96 5.60
N THR A 49 -11.84 -8.66 6.65
CA THR A 49 -12.99 -8.28 7.46
C THR A 49 -12.50 -7.34 8.57
N PRO A 50 -13.09 -6.15 8.74
CA PRO A 50 -12.71 -5.24 9.82
C PRO A 50 -12.80 -5.91 11.20
N HIS A 51 -11.93 -5.46 12.11
CA HIS A 51 -11.85 -5.93 13.50
C HIS A 51 -11.58 -7.43 13.68
N THR A 52 -11.14 -8.11 12.62
CA THR A 52 -10.65 -9.49 12.69
C THR A 52 -9.14 -9.47 12.89
N THR A 53 -8.67 -10.19 13.93
CA THR A 53 -7.23 -10.36 14.16
C THR A 53 -6.67 -11.40 13.20
N HIS A 54 -5.60 -11.02 12.50
CA HIS A 54 -4.80 -11.88 11.65
C HIS A 54 -3.41 -12.04 12.26
N HIS A 55 -2.78 -13.20 12.00
CA HIS A 55 -1.49 -13.54 12.56
C HIS A 55 -0.40 -13.62 11.49
N ASP A 56 0.84 -13.35 11.88
CA ASP A 56 2.04 -13.41 11.03
C ASP A 56 1.89 -12.60 9.73
N VAL A 57 1.33 -11.41 9.84
CA VAL A 57 0.95 -10.55 8.71
C VAL A 57 2.17 -9.82 8.17
N ARG A 58 2.27 -9.76 6.84
CA ARG A 58 3.19 -8.86 6.12
C ARG A 58 2.48 -8.17 4.97
N ILE A 59 2.65 -6.87 4.89
CA ILE A 59 2.17 -6.02 3.80
C ILE A 59 3.35 -5.23 3.27
N ASP A 60 3.63 -5.38 1.98
CA ASP A 60 4.61 -4.58 1.25
C ASP A 60 3.86 -3.72 0.24
N LEU A 61 3.93 -2.40 0.41
CA LEU A 61 3.39 -1.40 -0.50
C LEU A 61 4.54 -0.80 -1.32
N ALA A 62 4.36 -0.76 -2.63
CA ALA A 62 5.23 -0.05 -3.56
C ALA A 62 4.39 0.90 -4.40
N VAL A 63 4.85 2.15 -4.51
CA VAL A 63 4.25 3.15 -5.38
C VAL A 63 5.36 3.88 -6.13
N GLU A 64 5.29 3.86 -7.44
CA GLU A 64 6.30 4.42 -8.33
C GLU A 64 5.66 5.43 -9.29
N GLY A 65 6.35 6.53 -9.53
CA GLY A 65 5.91 7.57 -10.45
C GLY A 65 7.06 8.13 -11.26
N GLU A 66 6.82 8.35 -12.54
CA GLU A 66 7.76 9.05 -13.41
C GLU A 66 7.68 10.57 -13.17
N LEU A 67 8.84 11.21 -13.00
CA LEU A 67 8.98 12.65 -12.91
C LEU A 67 9.45 13.20 -14.27
N GLY A 68 8.74 14.22 -14.76
CA GLY A 68 9.06 14.94 -16.00
C GLY A 68 10.42 15.63 -15.98
#